data_AF-A0A7S2YT78-F1
#
_entry.id   AF-A0A7S2YT78-F1
#
_cell.length_a   1.000
_cell.length_b   1.000
_cell.length_c   1.000
_cell.angle_alpha   90.00
_cell.angle_beta   90.00
_cell.angle_gamma   90.00
#
_symmetry.space_group_name_H-M   'P 1'
#
loop_
_entity.id
_entity.type
_entity.pdbx_description
1 polymer ?
#
loop_
_entity_poly.entity_id
_entity_poly.type
_entity_poly.pdbx_seq_one_letter_code
_entity_poly.pdbx_strand_id
1 'polypeptide(L)'
;DDAIRKDESLSYPTFPSARVVAIHEMSRRSFVATMVDIPLPEESAVLVVPMDICIPRIRLPTKAWQKFAGMRLLVHVDGWEVGSNYPHGRVSEILGPIGDLETEVSCLLCENQVRLEPFSVAAQSCLPPQGSDWTIPESELESRRDLRKTHRIFSVDPVGCQDIDDTMHARYLENGDIEIGVHIADVTHFVPLDSPLDREARIRGTTFYLVDRRFDMLPSLLSSNLCSLHGQTDRLAVSVIWTLSNDLETIKSTWYGRTVIHNIAAMTYEQAANILDGKKPEKDGEAPPPPLTAGAPVDPKLIAHLKNDLGLLTKLARKR
;
A
#
# COMPACT_ATOMS: atom_id res chain seq x y z
N ASP A 1 -16.28 26.27 58.16
CA ASP A 1 -16.34 25.08 57.30
C ASP A 1 -15.66 25.36 55.97
N ASP A 2 -14.39 24.97 55.86
CA ASP A 2 -13.87 24.27 54.69
C ASP A 2 -12.42 23.89 54.96
N ALA A 3 -12.27 22.80 55.71
CA ALA A 3 -11.02 22.10 55.87
C ALA A 3 -10.72 21.34 54.57
N ILE A 4 -10.11 22.01 53.60
CA ILE A 4 -9.41 21.31 52.52
C ILE A 4 -8.20 20.63 53.17
N ARG A 5 -8.35 19.34 53.50
CA ARG A 5 -7.26 18.44 53.86
C ARG A 5 -6.20 18.53 52.75
N LYS A 6 -5.06 19.15 53.07
CA LYS A 6 -3.83 18.92 52.30
C LYS A 6 -3.44 17.47 52.52
N ASP A 7 -3.78 16.64 51.53
CA ASP A 7 -3.33 15.27 51.50
C ASP A 7 -1.84 15.28 51.11
N GLU A 8 -0.97 15.43 52.11
CA GLU A 8 0.50 15.54 51.96
C GLU A 8 1.18 14.23 51.54
N SER A 9 0.43 13.19 51.17
CA SER A 9 0.96 11.87 50.79
C SER A 9 0.88 11.52 49.30
N LEU A 10 0.43 12.41 48.42
CA LEU A 10 0.45 12.16 46.96
C LEU A 10 1.79 12.61 46.36
N SER A 11 2.79 11.74 46.48
CA SER A 11 4.02 11.80 45.68
C SER A 11 3.65 11.54 44.21
N TYR A 12 3.39 12.61 43.45
CA TYR A 12 3.28 12.49 42.00
C TYR A 12 4.63 12.06 41.42
N PRO A 13 4.67 11.08 40.49
CA PRO A 13 5.91 10.72 39.83
C PRO A 13 6.51 11.96 39.15
N THR A 14 7.72 12.33 39.54
CA THR A 14 8.47 13.42 38.92
C THR A 14 9.06 12.90 37.61
N PHE A 15 8.53 13.35 36.49
CA PHE A 15 9.08 13.02 35.18
C PHE A 15 10.22 13.99 34.83
N PRO A 16 11.33 13.51 34.22
CA PRO A 16 12.36 14.38 33.69
C PRO A 16 11.78 15.40 32.69
N SER A 17 12.10 16.68 32.86
CA SER A 17 11.71 17.76 31.94
C SER A 17 12.92 18.36 31.24
N ALA A 18 12.74 18.80 30.00
CA ALA A 18 13.79 19.46 29.21
C ALA A 18 13.23 20.68 28.48
N ARG A 19 14.12 21.53 27.94
CA ARG A 19 13.78 22.63 27.04
C ARG A 19 14.60 22.55 25.76
N VAL A 20 13.98 22.88 24.64
CA VAL A 20 14.69 22.99 23.35
C VAL A 20 15.60 24.22 23.40
N VAL A 21 16.88 24.04 23.09
CA VAL A 21 17.89 25.12 23.09
C VAL A 21 18.45 25.42 21.70
N ALA A 22 18.28 24.50 20.75
CA ALA A 22 18.69 24.65 19.37
C ALA A 22 17.89 23.67 18.49
N ILE A 23 17.77 24.01 17.21
CA ILE A 23 17.23 23.14 16.16
C ILE A 23 18.41 22.71 15.31
N HIS A 24 18.77 21.42 15.38
CA HIS A 24 19.90 20.89 14.60
C HIS A 24 19.54 20.77 13.12
N GLU A 25 18.35 20.25 12.84
CA GLU A 25 17.82 20.09 11.49
C GLU A 25 16.35 20.53 11.49
N MET A 26 15.99 21.35 10.51
CA MET A 26 14.60 21.79 10.33
C MET A 26 13.89 20.81 9.39
N SER A 27 12.79 20.23 9.85
CA SER A 27 11.86 19.54 8.96
C SER A 27 11.08 20.59 8.15
N ARG A 28 11.62 20.98 7.00
CA ARG A 28 10.97 21.92 6.09
C ARG A 28 9.97 21.15 5.22
N ARG A 29 8.69 21.33 5.52
CA ARG A 29 7.58 20.82 4.69
C ARG A 29 6.51 21.88 4.48
N SER A 30 5.64 21.63 3.52
CA SER A 30 4.39 22.37 3.35
C SER A 30 3.34 21.85 4.31
N PHE A 31 2.42 22.73 4.69
CA PHE A 31 1.26 22.40 5.51
C PHE A 31 0.00 22.81 4.77
N VAL A 32 -1.04 22.00 4.89
CA VAL A 32 -2.38 22.38 4.48
C VAL A 32 -2.99 23.21 5.59
N ALA A 33 -3.49 24.39 5.26
CA ALA A 33 -4.08 25.31 6.21
C ALA A 33 -5.35 25.96 5.67
N THR A 34 -6.16 26.47 6.59
CA THR A 34 -7.41 27.16 6.29
C THR A 34 -7.44 28.52 6.98
N MET A 35 -7.93 29.54 6.29
CA MET A 35 -8.18 30.85 6.88
C MET A 35 -9.45 30.80 7.73
N VAL A 36 -9.34 31.21 9.00
CA VAL A 36 -10.47 31.16 9.95
C VAL A 36 -11.07 32.54 10.20
N ASP A 37 -10.24 33.59 10.18
CA ASP A 37 -10.65 34.95 10.53
C ASP A 37 -10.64 35.86 9.30
N ILE A 38 -11.62 36.76 9.23
CA ILE A 38 -11.63 37.87 8.26
C ILE A 38 -10.76 38.98 8.85
N PRO A 39 -9.66 39.37 8.18
CA PRO A 39 -8.79 40.44 8.68
C PRO A 39 -9.53 41.78 8.66
N LEU A 40 -9.13 42.68 9.57
CA LEU A 40 -9.62 44.05 9.56
C LEU A 40 -9.13 44.79 8.30
N PRO A 41 -9.84 45.84 7.81
CA PRO A 41 -9.49 46.53 6.56
C PRO A 41 -8.06 47.08 6.48
N GLU A 42 -7.45 47.34 7.64
CA GLU A 42 -6.08 47.88 7.78
C GLU A 42 -5.00 46.80 7.87
N GLU A 43 -5.39 45.53 8.02
CA GLU A 43 -4.45 44.43 8.21
C GLU A 43 -3.90 43.93 6.87
N SER A 44 -2.57 43.90 6.76
CA SER A 44 -1.87 43.37 5.59
C SER A 44 -1.48 41.89 5.73
N ALA A 45 -2.03 41.19 6.70
CA ALA A 45 -1.74 39.79 6.97
C ALA A 45 -2.96 39.06 7.52
N VAL A 46 -3.01 37.75 7.26
CA VAL A 46 -4.05 36.85 7.79
C VAL A 46 -3.43 35.71 8.58
N LEU A 47 -4.17 35.18 9.54
CA LEU A 47 -3.80 33.95 10.22
C LEU A 47 -4.51 32.77 9.56
N VAL A 48 -3.75 31.72 9.31
CA VAL A 48 -4.27 30.43 8.85
C VAL A 48 -3.99 29.35 9.89
N VAL A 49 -4.91 28.41 9.99
CA VAL A 49 -4.84 27.28 10.92
C VAL A 49 -4.44 26.04 10.12
N PRO A 50 -3.26 25.43 10.38
CA PRO A 50 -2.87 24.17 9.78
C PRO A 50 -3.82 23.03 10.15
N MET A 51 -3.93 22.00 9.30
CA MET A 51 -4.66 20.78 9.63
C MET A 51 -3.94 19.95 10.71
N ASP A 52 -2.61 19.94 10.69
CA ASP A 52 -1.80 19.37 11.76
C ASP A 52 -1.89 20.25 13.02
N ILE A 53 -2.63 19.77 14.01
CA ILE A 53 -2.89 20.48 15.28
C ILE A 53 -1.63 20.71 16.12
N CYS A 54 -0.53 20.01 15.82
CA CYS A 54 0.76 20.23 16.48
C CYS A 54 1.46 21.51 15.97
N ILE A 55 1.01 22.05 14.84
CA ILE A 55 1.59 23.24 14.20
C ILE A 55 0.78 24.47 14.60
N PRO A 56 1.43 25.53 15.12
CA PRO A 56 0.74 26.75 15.48
C PRO A 56 0.16 27.47 14.24
N ARG A 57 -0.73 28.43 14.48
CA ARG A 57 -1.25 29.29 13.42
C ARG A 57 -0.12 29.99 12.67
N ILE A 58 -0.24 30.10 11.35
CA ILE A 58 0.77 30.70 10.49
C ILE A 58 0.28 32.05 10.01
N ARG A 59 1.14 33.07 10.08
CA ARG A 59 0.86 34.42 9.56
C ARG A 59 1.25 34.51 8.09
N LEU A 60 0.30 34.89 7.24
CA LEU A 60 0.50 35.10 5.81
C LEU A 60 0.41 36.58 5.45
N PRO A 61 1.47 37.22 4.95
CA PRO A 61 1.42 38.61 4.49
C PRO A 61 0.73 38.67 3.12
N THR A 62 -0.52 39.15 3.09
CA THR A 62 -1.32 39.26 1.87
C THR A 62 -2.41 40.32 2.01
N LYS A 63 -2.64 41.07 0.93
CA LYS A 63 -3.79 41.98 0.81
C LYS A 63 -4.97 41.35 0.07
N ALA A 64 -4.71 40.27 -0.68
CA ALA A 64 -5.71 39.55 -1.46
C ALA A 64 -6.19 38.32 -0.69
N TRP A 65 -6.66 38.51 0.54
CA TRP A 65 -7.11 37.43 1.41
C TRP A 65 -8.47 36.87 1.01
N GLN A 66 -9.28 37.63 0.27
CA GLN A 66 -10.63 37.24 -0.14
C GLN A 66 -10.63 35.94 -0.96
N LYS A 67 -9.58 35.69 -1.74
CA LYS A 67 -9.42 34.46 -2.52
C LYS A 67 -9.10 33.21 -1.67
N PHE A 68 -8.76 33.40 -0.39
CA PHE A 68 -8.43 32.33 0.55
C PHE A 68 -9.63 31.93 1.41
N ALA A 69 -10.68 32.75 1.46
CA ALA A 69 -11.89 32.45 2.21
C ALA A 69 -12.57 31.19 1.67
N GLY A 70 -12.85 30.24 2.55
CA GLY A 70 -13.51 28.97 2.17
C GLY A 70 -12.62 27.99 1.40
N MET A 71 -11.32 28.24 1.32
CA MET A 71 -10.38 27.41 0.56
C MET A 71 -9.40 26.66 1.46
N ARG A 72 -8.93 25.50 0.98
CA ARG A 72 -7.76 24.78 1.46
C ARG A 72 -6.51 25.34 0.78
N LEU A 73 -5.51 25.70 1.58
CA LEU A 73 -4.29 26.35 1.13
C LEU A 73 -3.09 25.46 1.44
N LEU A 74 -2.16 25.33 0.50
CA LEU A 74 -0.84 24.79 0.77
C LEU A 74 0.09 25.95 1.16
N VAL A 75 0.71 25.85 2.34
CA VAL A 75 1.48 26.92 2.96
C VAL A 75 2.88 26.44 3.32
N HIS A 76 3.89 27.24 3.00
CA HIS A 76 5.24 27.05 3.48
C HIS A 76 5.55 28.01 4.62
N VAL A 77 6.17 27.50 5.68
CA VAL A 77 6.73 28.33 6.74
C VAL A 77 8.11 28.81 6.30
N ASP A 78 8.27 30.12 6.14
CA ASP A 78 9.54 30.73 5.71
C ASP A 78 10.44 31.01 6.93
N GLY A 79 9.86 31.33 8.08
CA GLY A 79 10.61 31.56 9.31
C GLY A 79 9.76 31.84 10.54
N TRP A 80 10.42 31.85 11.69
CA TRP A 80 9.83 32.22 12.96
C TRP A 80 10.78 33.13 13.74
N GLU A 81 10.45 34.42 13.74
CA GLU A 81 11.27 35.44 14.41
C GLU A 81 11.13 35.38 15.93
N VAL A 82 12.24 35.65 16.62
CA VAL A 82 12.27 35.73 18.09
C VAL A 82 11.32 36.83 18.56
N GLY A 83 10.40 36.48 19.45
CA GLY A 83 9.38 37.40 19.97
C GLY A 83 8.07 37.44 19.17
N SER A 84 8.01 36.79 18.00
CA SER A 84 6.73 36.58 17.31
C SER A 84 5.97 35.41 17.93
N ASN A 85 4.68 35.60 18.20
CA ASN A 85 3.79 34.52 18.67
C ASN A 85 3.48 33.48 17.59
N TYR A 86 3.67 33.84 16.31
CA TYR A 86 3.33 32.99 15.17
C TYR A 86 4.49 32.96 14.16
N PRO A 87 4.77 31.80 13.54
CA PRO A 87 5.62 31.75 12.35
C PRO A 87 4.98 32.53 11.20
N HIS A 88 5.82 33.03 10.29
CA HIS A 88 5.36 33.62 9.03
C HIS A 88 5.63 32.68 7.87
N GLY A 89 4.81 32.79 6.83
CA GLY A 89 4.91 31.94 5.67
C GLY A 89 4.21 32.51 4.46
N ARG A 90 4.16 31.70 3.41
CA ARG A 90 3.54 32.05 2.13
C ARG A 90 2.70 30.92 1.60
N VAL A 91 1.65 31.27 0.86
CA VAL A 91 0.85 30.30 0.11
C VAL A 91 1.65 29.85 -1.10
N SER A 92 1.87 28.54 -1.26
CA SER A 92 2.35 27.96 -2.51
C SER A 92 1.21 27.74 -3.49
N GLU A 93 0.09 27.21 -3.00
CA GLU A 93 -1.01 26.75 -3.85
C GLU A 93 -2.36 26.89 -3.13
N ILE A 94 -3.43 27.11 -3.90
CA ILE A 94 -4.81 27.00 -3.44
C ILE A 94 -5.31 25.66 -3.94
N LEU A 95 -5.52 24.70 -3.03
CA LEU A 95 -5.89 23.33 -3.38
C LEU A 95 -7.34 23.24 -3.87
N GLY A 96 -8.24 24.01 -3.25
CA GLY A 96 -9.65 24.05 -3.63
C GLY A 96 -10.59 24.41 -2.48
N PRO A 97 -11.92 24.30 -2.69
CA PRO A 97 -12.92 24.61 -1.68
C PRO A 97 -12.94 23.59 -0.53
N ILE A 98 -13.23 24.06 0.69
CA ILE A 98 -13.40 23.18 1.86
C ILE A 98 -14.63 22.28 1.68
N GLY A 99 -14.49 20.99 2.01
CA GLY A 99 -15.57 20.01 1.93
C GLY A 99 -15.81 19.43 0.53
N ASP A 100 -15.08 19.89 -0.49
CA ASP A 100 -15.02 19.22 -1.78
C ASP A 100 -14.16 17.94 -1.67
N LEU A 101 -14.65 16.82 -2.21
CA LEU A 101 -14.02 15.51 -2.03
C LEU A 101 -12.60 15.46 -2.58
N GLU A 102 -12.40 15.91 -3.83
CA GLU A 102 -11.09 15.89 -4.48
C GLU A 102 -10.10 16.82 -3.77
N THR A 103 -10.60 17.97 -3.28
CA THR A 103 -9.81 18.89 -2.48
C THR A 103 -9.34 18.26 -1.17
N GLU A 104 -10.24 17.63 -0.40
CA GLU A 104 -9.88 17.01 0.89
C GLU A 104 -8.95 15.80 0.71
N VAL A 105 -9.12 15.02 -0.37
CA VAL A 105 -8.18 13.95 -0.75
C VAL A 105 -6.81 14.52 -1.06
N SER A 106 -6.72 15.58 -1.88
CA SER A 106 -5.47 16.27 -2.18
C SER A 106 -4.79 16.80 -0.91
N CYS A 107 -5.57 17.37 0.03
CA CYS A 107 -5.07 17.85 1.31
C CYS A 107 -4.42 16.73 2.14
N LEU A 108 -5.09 15.58 2.24
CA LEU A 108 -4.57 14.41 2.94
C LEU A 108 -3.24 13.95 2.34
N LEU A 109 -3.15 13.91 1.01
CA LEU A 109 -1.98 13.44 0.29
C LEU A 109 -0.80 14.42 0.45
N CYS A 110 -1.04 15.73 0.36
CA CYS A 110 -0.02 16.76 0.60
C CYS A 110 0.51 16.73 2.05
N GLU A 111 -0.36 16.62 3.06
CA GLU A 111 0.06 16.53 4.47
C GLU A 111 0.98 15.34 4.73
N ASN A 112 0.71 14.22 4.07
CA ASN A 112 1.49 13.00 4.18
C ASN A 112 2.64 12.93 3.15
N GLN A 113 2.91 14.02 2.41
CA GLN A 113 3.99 14.12 1.42
C GLN A 113 3.93 13.03 0.33
N VAL A 114 2.73 12.60 -0.03
CA VAL A 114 2.50 11.61 -1.07
C VAL A 114 2.61 12.28 -2.43
N ARG A 115 3.52 11.78 -3.27
CA ARG A 115 3.70 12.23 -4.65
C ARG A 115 2.67 11.59 -5.58
N LEU A 116 1.91 12.44 -6.27
CA LEU A 116 0.84 12.03 -7.18
C LEU A 116 1.16 12.35 -8.64
N GLU A 117 2.34 12.89 -8.92
CA GLU A 117 2.73 13.22 -10.28
C GLU A 117 2.64 11.97 -11.17
N PRO A 118 2.18 12.10 -12.42
CA PRO A 118 2.22 10.98 -13.35
C PRO A 118 3.63 10.44 -13.52
N PHE A 119 3.75 9.13 -13.80
CA PHE A 119 5.05 8.51 -14.06
C PHE A 119 5.81 9.25 -15.15
N SER A 120 7.10 9.53 -14.91
CA SER A 120 7.94 10.28 -15.84
C SER A 120 8.10 9.54 -17.17
N VAL A 121 8.35 10.28 -18.27
CA VAL A 121 8.62 9.66 -19.58
C VAL A 121 9.79 8.68 -19.51
N ALA A 122 10.81 8.99 -18.70
CA ALA A 122 11.94 8.10 -18.46
C ALA A 122 11.52 6.80 -17.76
N ALA A 123 10.69 6.86 -16.72
CA ALA A 123 10.16 5.67 -16.06
C ALA A 123 9.25 4.84 -16.99
N GLN A 124 8.39 5.50 -17.77
CA GLN A 124 7.54 4.82 -18.75
C GLN A 124 8.35 4.12 -19.85
N SER A 125 9.50 4.69 -20.25
CA SER A 125 10.39 4.06 -21.24
C SER A 125 11.06 2.77 -20.77
N CYS A 126 11.00 2.46 -19.47
CA CYS A 126 11.48 1.20 -18.92
C CYS A 126 10.48 0.04 -19.05
N LEU A 127 9.22 0.34 -19.41
CA LEU A 127 8.19 -0.68 -19.56
C LEU A 127 8.45 -1.54 -20.82
N PRO A 128 8.02 -2.82 -20.82
CA PRO A 128 8.13 -3.66 -22.00
C PRO A 128 7.43 -3.03 -23.22
N PRO A 129 8.08 -2.94 -24.39
CA PRO A 129 7.51 -2.29 -25.56
C PRO A 129 6.26 -3.01 -26.10
N GLN A 130 6.10 -4.29 -25.80
CA GLN A 130 4.91 -5.09 -26.12
C GLN A 130 3.69 -4.66 -25.30
N GLY A 131 3.87 -3.90 -24.23
CA GLY A 131 2.77 -3.50 -23.35
C GLY A 131 2.05 -4.72 -22.78
N SER A 132 0.73 -4.74 -22.91
CA SER A 132 -0.12 -5.85 -22.45
C SER A 132 0.06 -7.15 -23.22
N ASP A 133 0.64 -7.10 -24.43
CA ASP A 133 0.89 -8.28 -25.27
C ASP A 133 2.22 -8.98 -24.95
N TRP A 134 2.89 -8.57 -23.87
CA TRP A 134 4.11 -9.20 -23.41
C TRP A 134 3.86 -10.67 -23.04
N THR A 135 4.73 -11.55 -23.53
CA THR A 135 4.74 -12.98 -23.21
C THR A 135 6.08 -13.37 -22.61
N ILE A 136 6.08 -14.46 -21.82
CA ILE A 136 7.28 -14.95 -21.16
C ILE A 136 8.30 -15.40 -22.23
N PRO A 137 9.51 -14.81 -22.26
CA PRO A 137 10.56 -15.23 -23.20
C PRO A 137 10.99 -16.67 -22.96
N GLU A 138 11.34 -17.40 -24.02
CA GLU A 138 11.82 -18.80 -23.93
C GLU A 138 13.03 -18.93 -22.99
N SER A 139 13.94 -17.96 -22.99
CA SER A 139 15.10 -17.93 -22.10
C SER A 139 14.72 -17.91 -20.60
N GLU A 140 13.58 -17.31 -20.25
CA GLU A 140 13.06 -17.33 -18.88
C GLU A 140 12.43 -18.70 -18.56
N LEU A 141 11.82 -19.37 -19.55
CA LEU A 141 11.30 -20.73 -19.38
C LEU A 141 12.42 -21.75 -19.16
N GLU A 142 13.56 -21.58 -19.83
CA GLU A 142 14.72 -22.47 -19.71
C GLU A 142 15.51 -22.26 -18.41
N SER A 143 15.60 -21.01 -17.93
CA SER A 143 16.43 -20.67 -16.77
C SER A 143 15.71 -20.82 -15.42
N ARG A 144 14.37 -20.85 -15.42
CA ARG A 144 13.56 -20.92 -14.21
C ARG A 144 13.00 -22.31 -14.00
N ARG A 145 12.69 -22.62 -12.73
CA ARG A 145 11.97 -23.86 -12.41
C ARG A 145 10.51 -23.74 -12.85
N ASP A 146 10.09 -24.58 -13.78
CA ASP A 146 8.71 -24.60 -14.28
C ASP A 146 7.78 -25.37 -13.33
N LEU A 147 6.83 -24.65 -12.73
CA LEU A 147 5.84 -25.20 -11.82
C LEU A 147 4.43 -25.31 -12.45
N ARG A 148 4.23 -24.78 -13.66
CA ARG A 148 2.91 -24.56 -14.28
C ARG A 148 2.04 -25.81 -14.35
N LYS A 149 2.65 -26.97 -14.58
CA LYS A 149 1.95 -28.26 -14.74
C LYS A 149 2.13 -29.19 -13.56
N THR A 150 3.09 -28.91 -12.68
CA THR A 150 3.51 -29.83 -11.61
C THR A 150 2.90 -29.46 -10.24
N HIS A 151 2.43 -28.22 -10.08
CA HIS A 151 1.88 -27.69 -8.84
C HIS A 151 0.51 -27.05 -9.08
N ARG A 152 -0.39 -27.23 -8.11
CA ARG A 152 -1.69 -26.54 -8.09
C ARG A 152 -1.50 -25.22 -7.33
N ILE A 153 -1.24 -24.15 -8.06
CA ILE A 153 -0.93 -22.83 -7.50
C ILE A 153 -2.18 -21.96 -7.55
N PHE A 154 -2.56 -21.34 -6.44
CA PHE A 154 -3.74 -20.49 -6.32
C PHE A 154 -3.45 -19.24 -5.47
N SER A 155 -4.27 -18.19 -5.56
CA SER A 155 -4.22 -17.02 -4.67
C SER A 155 -5.52 -16.87 -3.87
N VAL A 156 -5.45 -16.12 -2.77
CA VAL A 156 -6.60 -15.77 -1.92
C VAL A 156 -6.50 -14.31 -1.50
N ASP A 157 -7.36 -13.48 -2.05
CA ASP A 157 -7.25 -12.01 -1.97
C ASP A 157 -8.58 -11.34 -1.59
N PRO A 158 -8.60 -10.04 -1.25
CA PRO A 158 -9.84 -9.27 -1.17
C PRO A 158 -10.63 -9.25 -2.48
N VAL A 159 -11.95 -9.04 -2.38
CA VAL A 159 -12.81 -8.80 -3.56
C VAL A 159 -12.30 -7.59 -4.32
N GLY A 160 -12.12 -7.74 -5.64
CA GLY A 160 -11.66 -6.65 -6.51
C GLY A 160 -10.15 -6.40 -6.50
N CYS A 161 -9.35 -7.23 -5.82
CA CYS A 161 -7.88 -7.16 -5.88
C CYS A 161 -7.38 -7.31 -7.33
N GLN A 162 -6.53 -6.40 -7.80
CA GLN A 162 -5.99 -6.36 -9.16
C GLN A 162 -4.47 -6.66 -9.21
N ASP A 163 -3.81 -6.50 -8.08
CA ASP A 163 -2.38 -6.54 -7.81
C ASP A 163 -2.10 -7.74 -6.90
N ILE A 164 -2.33 -8.93 -7.45
CA ILE A 164 -2.13 -10.19 -6.73
C ILE A 164 -0.62 -10.42 -6.64
N ASP A 165 -0.05 -10.12 -5.49
CA ASP A 165 1.39 -10.21 -5.24
C ASP A 165 1.85 -11.62 -4.90
N ASP A 166 0.99 -12.42 -4.26
CA ASP A 166 1.31 -13.75 -3.77
C ASP A 166 0.34 -14.83 -4.25
N THR A 167 0.92 -15.99 -4.51
CA THR A 167 0.20 -17.25 -4.71
C THR A 167 0.85 -18.34 -3.87
N MET A 168 0.13 -19.42 -3.68
CA MET A 168 0.56 -20.52 -2.82
C MET A 168 0.17 -21.87 -3.40
N HIS A 169 0.87 -22.92 -2.95
CA HIS A 169 0.42 -24.29 -3.10
C HIS A 169 0.69 -25.08 -1.82
N ALA A 170 -0.05 -26.17 -1.64
CA ALA A 170 0.24 -27.19 -0.64
C ALA A 170 -0.08 -28.57 -1.22
N ARG A 171 0.77 -29.57 -0.95
CA ARG A 171 0.52 -30.96 -1.37
C ARG A 171 1.22 -31.96 -0.45
N TYR A 172 0.68 -33.17 -0.38
CA TYR A 172 1.41 -34.31 0.17
C TYR A 172 2.41 -34.85 -0.86
N LEU A 173 3.57 -35.25 -0.38
CA LEU A 173 4.59 -35.99 -1.12
C LEU A 173 4.38 -37.50 -0.95
N GLU A 174 4.98 -38.30 -1.82
CA GLU A 174 4.83 -39.77 -1.83
C GLU A 174 5.28 -40.43 -0.51
N ASN A 175 6.25 -39.83 0.17
CA ASN A 175 6.76 -40.30 1.46
C ASN A 175 5.90 -39.85 2.66
N GLY A 176 4.78 -39.16 2.42
CA GLY A 176 3.88 -38.63 3.44
C GLY A 176 4.28 -37.26 4.01
N ASP A 177 5.41 -36.69 3.59
CA ASP A 177 5.76 -35.31 3.93
C ASP A 177 4.86 -34.31 3.19
N ILE A 178 4.90 -33.05 3.61
CA ILE A 178 4.05 -31.99 3.06
C ILE A 178 4.96 -30.96 2.40
N GLU A 179 4.70 -30.64 1.13
CA GLU A 179 5.35 -29.55 0.42
C GLU A 179 4.43 -28.34 0.38
N ILE A 180 4.95 -27.17 0.75
CA ILE A 180 4.25 -25.90 0.70
C ILE A 180 5.14 -24.90 -0.03
N GLY A 181 4.55 -24.15 -0.96
CA GLY A 181 5.25 -23.07 -1.63
C GLY A 181 4.49 -21.76 -1.52
N VAL A 182 5.24 -20.68 -1.37
CA VAL A 182 4.79 -19.30 -1.58
C VAL A 182 5.53 -18.77 -2.79
N HIS A 183 4.79 -18.21 -3.73
CA HIS A 183 5.30 -17.69 -4.99
C HIS A 183 4.90 -16.23 -5.13
N ILE A 184 5.88 -15.35 -5.08
CA ILE A 184 5.72 -13.89 -5.10
C ILE A 184 5.95 -13.38 -6.51
N ALA A 185 5.16 -12.42 -6.98
CA ALA A 185 5.33 -11.74 -8.25
C ALA A 185 6.80 -11.31 -8.49
N ASP A 186 7.39 -11.70 -9.62
CA ASP A 186 8.78 -11.35 -9.92
C ASP A 186 8.91 -9.94 -10.51
N VAL A 187 8.64 -8.92 -9.69
CA VAL A 187 8.81 -7.51 -10.05
C VAL A 187 10.25 -7.21 -10.48
N THR A 188 11.24 -7.93 -9.93
CA THR A 188 12.66 -7.70 -10.23
C THR A 188 13.03 -8.02 -11.68
N HIS A 189 12.21 -8.81 -12.38
CA HIS A 189 12.38 -9.03 -13.83
C HIS A 189 12.05 -7.77 -14.63
N PHE A 190 11.04 -7.00 -14.22
CA PHE A 190 10.51 -5.85 -14.96
C PHE A 190 11.10 -4.51 -14.51
N VAL A 191 11.66 -4.44 -13.30
CA VAL A 191 12.19 -3.20 -12.72
C VAL A 191 13.69 -3.38 -12.44
N PRO A 192 14.57 -3.08 -13.42
CA PRO A 192 16.00 -3.16 -13.22
C PRO A 192 16.47 -2.17 -12.15
N LEU A 193 17.42 -2.61 -11.33
CA LEU A 193 18.04 -1.78 -10.29
C LEU A 193 18.61 -0.48 -10.87
N ASP A 194 18.38 0.63 -10.17
CA ASP A 194 18.83 1.98 -10.53
C ASP A 194 18.29 2.54 -11.86
N SER A 195 17.34 1.86 -12.50
CA SER A 195 16.58 2.39 -13.64
C SER A 195 15.76 3.63 -13.23
N PRO A 196 15.36 4.49 -14.19
CA PRO A 196 14.44 5.59 -13.92
C PRO A 196 13.16 5.15 -13.20
N LEU A 197 12.62 3.99 -13.58
CA LEU A 197 11.45 3.40 -12.94
C LEU A 197 11.72 2.97 -11.49
N ASP A 198 12.84 2.30 -11.22
CA ASP A 198 13.25 1.92 -9.86
C ASP A 198 13.40 3.15 -8.95
N ARG A 199 14.04 4.21 -9.43
CA ARG A 199 14.20 5.46 -8.65
C ARG A 199 12.86 6.09 -8.31
N GLU A 200 11.92 6.08 -9.25
CA GLU A 200 10.58 6.60 -9.02
C GLU A 200 9.79 5.72 -8.02
N ALA A 201 9.87 4.40 -8.16
CA ALA A 201 9.31 3.45 -7.19
C ALA A 201 9.88 3.67 -5.78
N ARG A 202 11.19 3.91 -5.67
CA ARG A 202 11.89 4.22 -4.41
C ARG A 202 11.38 5.51 -3.75
N ILE A 203 11.07 6.52 -4.55
CA ILE A 203 10.52 7.80 -4.08
C ILE A 203 9.07 7.63 -3.59
N ARG A 204 8.26 6.83 -4.32
CA ARG A 204 6.87 6.54 -3.93
C ARG A 204 6.80 5.63 -2.69
N GLY A 205 7.72 4.68 -2.57
CA GLY A 205 7.90 3.80 -1.42
C GLY A 205 6.87 2.67 -1.29
N THR A 206 5.59 2.98 -1.50
CA THR A 206 4.49 2.01 -1.42
C THR A 206 3.28 2.48 -2.25
N THR A 207 2.33 1.57 -2.49
CA THR A 207 1.01 1.92 -3.05
C THR A 207 0.13 2.44 -1.91
N PHE A 208 -0.50 3.60 -2.10
CA PHE A 208 -1.42 4.17 -1.13
C PHE A 208 -2.85 3.80 -1.47
N TYR A 209 -3.55 3.11 -0.57
CA TYR A 209 -4.95 2.75 -0.73
C TYR A 209 -5.84 3.73 0.04
N LEU A 210 -6.70 4.44 -0.68
CA LEU A 210 -7.82 5.19 -0.11
C LEU A 210 -9.10 4.36 -0.25
N VAL A 211 -10.20 4.87 0.29
CA VAL A 211 -11.48 4.17 0.28
C VAL A 211 -12.01 3.94 -1.14
N ASP A 212 -11.83 4.91 -2.04
CA ASP A 212 -12.40 4.92 -3.39
C ASP A 212 -11.37 4.67 -4.51
N ARG A 213 -10.06 4.84 -4.23
CA ARG A 213 -8.98 4.75 -5.22
C ARG A 213 -7.66 4.32 -4.60
N ARG A 214 -6.70 3.99 -5.46
CA ARG A 214 -5.31 3.73 -5.06
C ARG A 214 -4.33 4.56 -5.87
N PHE A 215 -3.16 4.83 -5.29
CA PHE A 215 -2.04 5.49 -5.96
C PHE A 215 -0.86 4.51 -6.04
N ASP A 216 -0.64 4.00 -7.25
CA ASP A 216 0.29 2.89 -7.46
C ASP A 216 1.76 3.30 -7.28
N MET A 217 2.54 2.39 -6.69
CA MET A 217 4.01 2.48 -6.64
C MET A 217 4.65 2.30 -8.01
N LEU A 218 4.05 1.46 -8.87
CA LEU A 218 4.53 1.14 -10.22
C LEU A 218 3.45 1.48 -11.26
N PRO A 219 3.82 1.73 -12.53
CA PRO A 219 2.85 1.94 -13.60
C PRO A 219 1.84 0.80 -13.67
N SER A 220 0.58 1.14 -13.99
CA SER A 220 -0.55 0.21 -14.00
C SER A 220 -0.32 -1.04 -14.86
N LEU A 221 0.45 -0.91 -15.95
CA LEU A 221 0.86 -2.04 -16.79
C LEU A 221 1.62 -3.11 -15.98
N LEU A 222 2.48 -2.72 -15.03
CA LEU A 222 3.18 -3.67 -14.18
C LEU A 222 2.32 -4.09 -13.00
N SER A 223 1.82 -3.12 -12.21
CA SER A 223 1.11 -3.39 -10.96
C SER A 223 -0.17 -4.19 -11.16
N SER A 224 -0.95 -3.87 -12.19
CA SER A 224 -2.29 -4.42 -12.41
C SER A 224 -2.34 -5.49 -13.49
N ASN A 225 -1.21 -5.80 -14.14
CA ASN A 225 -1.18 -6.79 -15.22
C ASN A 225 0.07 -7.69 -15.21
N LEU A 226 1.23 -7.19 -15.65
CA LEU A 226 2.38 -8.06 -15.95
C LEU A 226 2.98 -8.73 -14.72
N CYS A 227 3.06 -8.02 -13.59
CA CYS A 227 3.54 -8.57 -12.33
C CYS A 227 2.45 -9.31 -11.56
N SER A 228 1.20 -8.83 -11.64
CA SER A 228 0.07 -9.43 -10.94
C SER A 228 -0.13 -10.88 -11.34
N LEU A 229 -0.23 -11.76 -10.34
CA LEU A 229 -0.35 -13.21 -10.49
C LEU A 229 -1.79 -13.64 -10.84
N HIS A 230 -2.33 -13.04 -11.89
CA HIS A 230 -3.70 -13.24 -12.35
C HIS A 230 -4.05 -14.71 -12.60
N GLY A 231 -5.30 -15.05 -12.32
CA GLY A 231 -5.85 -16.37 -12.59
C GLY A 231 -5.76 -16.78 -14.06
N GLN A 232 -5.63 -18.08 -14.30
CA GLN A 232 -5.55 -18.72 -15.62
C GLN A 232 -4.42 -18.19 -16.52
N THR A 233 -3.36 -17.65 -15.92
CA THR A 233 -2.28 -17.00 -16.67
C THR A 233 -0.90 -17.48 -16.20
N ASP A 234 0.01 -17.67 -17.17
CA ASP A 234 1.42 -17.95 -16.89
C ASP A 234 2.13 -16.67 -16.40
N ARG A 235 2.86 -16.78 -15.29
CA ARG A 235 3.54 -15.65 -14.65
C ARG A 235 4.92 -16.02 -14.12
N LEU A 236 5.80 -15.01 -14.11
CA LEU A 236 7.12 -15.08 -13.50
C LEU A 236 7.00 -14.83 -12.00
N ALA A 237 7.61 -15.69 -11.19
CA ALA A 237 7.58 -15.57 -9.74
C ALA A 237 8.96 -15.84 -9.11
N VAL A 238 9.15 -15.31 -7.91
CA VAL A 238 10.21 -15.69 -6.97
C VAL A 238 9.58 -16.52 -5.88
N SER A 239 10.10 -17.72 -5.66
CA SER A 239 9.45 -18.74 -4.85
C SER A 239 10.28 -19.17 -3.67
N VAL A 240 9.59 -19.46 -2.57
CA VAL A 240 10.11 -20.20 -1.42
C VAL A 240 9.28 -21.47 -1.28
N ILE A 241 9.95 -22.63 -1.26
CA ILE A 241 9.30 -23.95 -1.16
C ILE A 241 9.89 -24.68 0.03
N TRP A 242 9.03 -25.13 0.94
CA TRP A 242 9.37 -25.92 2.11
C TRP A 242 8.88 -27.36 1.97
N THR A 243 9.69 -28.31 2.43
CA THR A 243 9.20 -29.65 2.77
C THR A 243 9.11 -29.75 4.29
N LEU A 244 7.94 -30.08 4.81
CA LEU A 244 7.65 -30.27 6.22
C LEU A 244 7.37 -31.75 6.52
N SER A 245 7.61 -32.18 7.76
CA SER A 245 7.10 -33.45 8.26
C SER A 245 5.56 -33.51 8.20
N ASN A 246 5.00 -34.72 8.15
CA ASN A 246 3.55 -34.96 8.12
C ASN A 246 2.79 -34.28 9.29
N ASP A 247 3.43 -34.17 10.45
CA ASP A 247 2.86 -33.48 11.62
C ASP A 247 2.91 -31.94 11.52
N LEU A 248 3.50 -31.37 10.47
CA LEU A 248 3.72 -29.94 10.26
C LEU A 248 4.64 -29.27 11.31
N GLU A 249 5.47 -30.03 12.03
CA GLU A 249 6.35 -29.49 13.10
C GLU A 249 7.75 -29.15 12.63
N THR A 250 8.30 -29.95 11.72
CA THR A 250 9.70 -29.84 11.34
C THR A 250 9.82 -29.45 9.88
N ILE A 251 10.47 -28.32 9.62
CA ILE A 251 10.94 -27.97 8.28
C ILE A 251 12.15 -28.87 7.97
N LYS A 252 11.97 -29.78 7.02
CA LYS A 252 13.00 -30.72 6.58
C LYS A 252 13.94 -30.10 5.54
N SER A 253 13.41 -29.24 4.68
CA SER A 253 14.18 -28.53 3.68
C SER A 253 13.52 -27.22 3.27
N THR A 254 14.31 -26.32 2.70
CA THR A 254 13.84 -25.07 2.10
C THR A 254 14.58 -24.82 0.81
N TRP A 255 13.84 -24.44 -0.22
CA TRP A 255 14.36 -24.06 -1.53
C TRP A 255 13.92 -22.65 -1.87
N TYR A 256 14.84 -21.86 -2.42
CA TYR A 256 14.61 -20.50 -2.91
C TYR A 256 14.99 -20.46 -4.38
N GLY A 257 14.20 -19.77 -5.20
CA GLY A 257 14.58 -19.55 -6.59
C GLY A 257 13.48 -18.94 -7.46
N ARG A 258 13.87 -18.59 -8.68
CA ARG A 258 12.95 -18.07 -9.70
C ARG A 258 12.20 -19.20 -10.37
N THR A 259 10.91 -18.98 -10.59
CA THR A 259 9.97 -19.97 -11.11
C THR A 259 9.08 -19.37 -12.19
N VAL A 260 8.49 -20.25 -12.99
CA VAL A 260 7.34 -19.92 -13.83
C VAL A 260 6.13 -20.67 -13.27
N ILE A 261 5.04 -19.96 -13.03
CA ILE A 261 3.84 -20.49 -12.38
C ILE A 261 2.61 -20.28 -13.26
N HIS A 262 1.55 -21.02 -12.98
CA HIS A 262 0.23 -20.82 -13.57
C HIS A 262 -0.79 -20.79 -12.43
N ASN A 263 -1.40 -19.64 -12.18
CA ASN A 263 -2.40 -19.51 -11.12
C ASN A 263 -3.73 -20.14 -11.56
N ILE A 264 -4.07 -21.33 -11.07
CA ILE A 264 -5.28 -22.06 -11.47
C ILE A 264 -6.56 -21.46 -10.87
N ALA A 265 -6.47 -20.63 -9.83
CA ALA A 265 -7.63 -20.02 -9.18
C ALA A 265 -7.22 -18.78 -8.38
N ALA A 266 -7.68 -17.60 -8.82
CA ALA A 266 -7.58 -16.36 -8.07
C ALA A 266 -8.86 -16.17 -7.24
N MET A 267 -8.85 -16.68 -6.01
CA MET A 267 -10.03 -16.76 -5.15
C MET A 267 -10.16 -15.54 -4.25
N THR A 268 -11.38 -15.20 -3.84
CA THR A 268 -11.58 -14.31 -2.70
C THR A 268 -11.52 -15.06 -1.37
N TYR A 269 -11.34 -14.32 -0.27
CA TYR A 269 -11.45 -14.91 1.08
C TYR A 269 -12.77 -15.65 1.30
N GLU A 270 -13.88 -15.11 0.78
CA GLU A 270 -15.20 -15.75 0.89
C GLU A 270 -15.27 -17.05 0.10
N GLN A 271 -14.76 -17.07 -1.14
CA GLN A 271 -14.67 -18.29 -1.94
C GLN A 271 -13.82 -19.38 -1.27
N ALA A 272 -12.64 -19.01 -0.76
CA ALA A 272 -11.77 -19.94 -0.04
C ALA A 272 -12.43 -20.49 1.23
N ALA A 273 -13.11 -19.64 2.01
CA ALA A 273 -13.85 -20.04 3.20
C ALA A 273 -15.02 -20.99 2.85
N ASN A 274 -15.78 -20.68 1.80
CA ASN A 274 -16.87 -21.53 1.33
C ASN A 274 -16.37 -22.91 0.89
N ILE A 275 -15.25 -22.98 0.16
CA ILE A 275 -14.63 -24.26 -0.23
C ILE A 275 -14.22 -25.08 1.00
N LEU A 276 -13.59 -24.45 2.00
CA LEU A 276 -13.23 -25.10 3.27
C LEU A 276 -14.45 -25.66 4.00
N ASP A 277 -15.54 -24.90 4.06
CA ASP A 277 -16.81 -25.30 4.65
C ASP A 277 -17.56 -26.39 3.84
N GLY A 278 -17.12 -26.69 2.61
CA GLY A 278 -17.84 -27.58 1.70
C GLY A 278 -19.10 -26.97 1.09
N LYS A 279 -19.20 -25.64 1.10
CA LYS A 279 -20.20 -24.86 0.37
C LYS A 279 -19.71 -24.59 -1.05
N LYS A 280 -20.62 -24.14 -1.92
CA LYS A 280 -20.23 -23.69 -3.25
C LYS A 280 -19.46 -22.37 -3.11
N PRO A 281 -18.32 -22.19 -3.79
CA PRO A 281 -17.71 -20.87 -3.93
C PRO A 281 -18.61 -20.04 -4.83
N GLU A 282 -19.47 -19.22 -4.23
CA GLU A 282 -20.30 -18.31 -5.00
C GLU A 282 -19.43 -17.25 -5.68
N LYS A 283 -19.98 -16.65 -6.74
CA LYS A 283 -19.29 -15.62 -7.51
C LYS A 283 -19.58 -14.27 -6.85
N ASP A 284 -18.53 -13.51 -6.57
CA ASP A 284 -18.67 -12.12 -6.13
C ASP A 284 -19.02 -11.26 -7.36
N GLY A 285 -20.31 -11.17 -7.70
CA GLY A 285 -20.81 -10.33 -8.79
C GLY A 285 -20.43 -10.77 -10.22
N GLU A 286 -20.62 -9.90 -11.22
CA GLU A 286 -20.09 -10.15 -12.57
C GLU A 286 -18.57 -9.98 -12.57
N ALA A 287 -17.85 -10.80 -13.37
CA ALA A 287 -16.40 -10.68 -13.45
C ALA A 287 -16.13 -9.35 -14.16
N PRO A 288 -15.44 -8.39 -13.54
CA PRO A 288 -15.23 -7.09 -14.16
C PRO A 288 -14.46 -7.28 -15.49
N PRO A 289 -14.71 -6.40 -16.48
CA PRO A 289 -13.82 -6.33 -17.63
C PRO A 289 -12.38 -6.06 -17.16
N PRO A 290 -11.36 -6.37 -17.98
CA PRO A 290 -9.96 -6.18 -17.62
C PRO A 290 -9.69 -4.84 -16.92
N PRO A 291 -8.80 -4.81 -15.91
CA PRO A 291 -7.91 -5.89 -15.49
C PRO A 291 -8.62 -7.05 -14.78
N LEU A 292 -8.05 -8.26 -14.92
CA LEU A 292 -8.49 -9.42 -14.17
C LEU A 292 -8.41 -9.12 -12.67
N THR A 293 -9.35 -9.62 -11.88
CA THR A 293 -9.35 -9.47 -10.42
C THR A 293 -9.51 -10.82 -9.74
N ALA A 294 -9.19 -10.88 -8.44
CA ALA A 294 -9.64 -11.98 -7.61
C ALA A 294 -11.17 -12.10 -7.61
N GLY A 295 -11.67 -13.34 -7.50
CA GLY A 295 -13.11 -13.63 -7.45
C GLY A 295 -13.69 -14.29 -8.71
N ALA A 296 -12.85 -14.65 -9.68
CA ALA A 296 -13.29 -15.40 -10.85
C ALA A 296 -13.91 -16.76 -10.45
N PRO A 297 -14.87 -17.30 -11.22
CA PRO A 297 -15.46 -18.60 -10.94
C PRO A 297 -14.40 -19.70 -10.85
N VAL A 298 -14.44 -20.47 -9.76
CA VAL A 298 -13.55 -21.61 -9.54
C VAL A 298 -14.06 -22.81 -10.35
N ASP A 299 -13.18 -23.48 -11.11
CA ASP A 299 -13.54 -24.70 -11.85
C ASP A 299 -14.07 -25.77 -10.87
N PRO A 300 -15.30 -26.29 -11.06
CA PRO A 300 -15.86 -27.34 -10.22
C PRO A 300 -14.96 -28.57 -10.04
N LYS A 301 -14.14 -28.91 -11.04
CA LYS A 301 -13.20 -30.04 -10.98
C LYS A 301 -12.07 -29.80 -9.98
N LEU A 302 -11.73 -28.54 -9.69
CA LEU A 302 -10.67 -28.16 -8.78
C LEU A 302 -11.13 -28.09 -7.31
N ILE A 303 -12.43 -27.89 -7.04
CA ILE A 303 -12.96 -27.62 -5.70
C ILE A 303 -12.51 -28.66 -4.67
N ALA A 304 -12.58 -29.95 -4.99
CA ALA A 304 -12.19 -31.00 -4.06
C ALA A 304 -10.68 -30.98 -3.75
N HIS A 305 -9.85 -30.67 -4.75
CA HIS A 305 -8.40 -30.54 -4.58
C HIS A 305 -8.04 -29.29 -3.80
N LEU A 306 -8.62 -28.13 -4.17
CA LEU A 306 -8.42 -26.86 -3.48
C LEU A 306 -8.87 -26.94 -2.03
N LYS A 307 -9.96 -27.66 -1.71
CA LYS A 307 -10.37 -27.90 -0.33
C LYS A 307 -9.29 -28.62 0.50
N ASN A 308 -8.65 -29.63 -0.09
CA ASN A 308 -7.57 -30.36 0.59
C ASN A 308 -6.34 -29.46 0.78
N ASP A 309 -5.94 -28.73 -0.26
CA ASP A 309 -4.77 -27.86 -0.26
C ASP A 309 -4.97 -26.68 0.72
N LEU A 310 -6.12 -26.00 0.69
CA LEU A 310 -6.52 -24.97 1.68
C LEU A 310 -6.60 -25.55 3.10
N GLY A 311 -7.07 -26.79 3.24
CA GLY A 311 -7.14 -27.49 4.52
C GLY A 311 -5.76 -27.72 5.13
N LEU A 312 -4.76 -28.07 4.32
CA LEU A 312 -3.36 -28.17 4.74
C LEU A 312 -2.82 -26.83 5.23
N LEU A 313 -3.00 -25.77 4.44
CA LEU A 313 -2.55 -24.42 4.81
C LEU A 313 -3.23 -23.94 6.09
N THR A 314 -4.53 -24.18 6.24
CA THR A 314 -5.29 -23.82 7.44
C THR A 314 -4.81 -24.56 8.68
N LYS A 315 -4.50 -25.86 8.56
CA LYS A 315 -3.93 -26.65 9.66
C LYS A 315 -2.59 -26.09 10.11
N LEU A 316 -1.70 -25.76 9.17
CA LEU A 316 -0.42 -25.14 9.48
C LEU A 316 -0.62 -23.78 10.16
N ALA A 317 -1.43 -22.89 9.59
CA ALA A 317 -1.65 -21.54 10.09
C ALA A 317 -2.29 -21.47 11.49
N ARG A 318 -3.10 -22.47 11.85
CA ARG A 318 -3.75 -22.55 13.18
C ARG A 318 -2.89 -23.22 14.25
N LYS A 319 -1.78 -23.85 13.86
CA LYS A 319 -0.86 -24.48 14.80
C LYS A 319 -0.02 -23.38 15.46
N ARG A 320 -0.53 -22.85 16.58
CA ARG A 320 0.18 -21.95 17.51
C ARG A 320 0.79 -22.74 18.65
#